data_AF-A0A965XXI7-F1
#
_entry.id   AF-A0A965XXI7-F1
#
_cell.length_a   1.000
_cell.length_b   1.000
_cell.length_c   1.000
_cell.angle_alpha   90.00
_cell.angle_beta   90.00
_cell.angle_gamma   90.00
#
_symmetry.space_group_name_H-M   'P 1'
#
loop_
_entity.id
_entity.type
_entity.pdbx_description
1 polymer ?
#
loop_
_entity_poly.entity_id
_entity_poly.type
_entity_poly.pdbx_seq_one_letter_code
_entity_poly.pdbx_strand_id
1 'polypeptide(L)'
;MQFGIYYAYWEEEWQADYLPYISKAARLGFDTLEIACTPIPHMSKDAMIRLRETAADHGITLTAGHGPQASQNLASADPAVTRSAIAFYE
;
A
#
# COMPACT_ATOMS: atom_id res chain seq x y z
N MET A 1 -0.55 -17.04 -13.37
CA MET A 1 -0.91 -16.67 -11.99
C MET A 1 0.29 -15.95 -11.40
N GLN A 2 0.09 -14.78 -10.78
CA GLN A 2 1.17 -14.04 -10.12
C GLN A 2 1.21 -14.44 -8.64
N PHE A 3 2.41 -14.56 -8.09
CA PHE A 3 2.63 -14.88 -6.68
C PHE A 3 3.27 -13.68 -5.98
N GLY A 4 2.61 -13.21 -4.93
CA GLY A 4 3.06 -12.03 -4.18
C GLY A 4 3.31 -12.32 -2.71
N ILE A 5 3.93 -11.35 -2.05
CA ILE A 5 4.10 -11.30 -0.60
C ILE A 5 3.70 -9.93 -0.08
N TYR A 6 3.18 -9.89 1.15
CA TYR A 6 2.86 -8.64 1.82
C TYR A 6 4.09 -8.08 2.55
N TYR A 7 4.37 -6.78 2.39
CA TYR A 7 5.56 -6.15 3.01
C TYR A 7 5.60 -6.34 4.54
N ALA A 8 4.42 -6.39 5.18
CA ALA A 8 4.27 -6.55 6.61
C ALA A 8 4.73 -7.92 7.14
N TYR A 9 5.09 -8.88 6.27
CA TYR A 9 5.81 -10.07 6.72
C TYR A 9 7.14 -9.72 7.43
N TRP A 10 7.75 -8.56 7.12
CA TRP A 10 9.02 -8.13 7.69
C TRP A 10 8.90 -6.97 8.69
N GLU A 11 7.70 -6.46 8.96
CA GLU A 11 7.47 -5.26 9.76
C GLU A 11 6.41 -5.51 10.82
N GLU A 12 6.51 -4.82 11.95
CA GLU A 12 5.49 -4.87 13.02
C GLU A 12 4.50 -3.68 12.92
N GLU A 13 4.80 -2.70 12.06
CA GLU A 13 4.04 -1.46 11.92
C GLU A 13 3.43 -1.28 10.52
N TRP A 14 2.31 -0.57 10.44
CA TRP A 14 1.59 -0.28 9.19
C TRP A 14 2.21 0.87 8.35
N GLN A 15 3.50 1.13 8.56
CA GLN A 15 4.29 2.10 7.81
C GLN A 15 5.72 1.56 7.62
N ALA A 16 6.29 1.74 6.44
CA ALA A 16 7.68 1.39 6.17
C ALA A 16 8.22 2.14 4.93
N ASP A 17 9.53 2.13 4.75
CA ASP A 17 10.12 2.39 3.44
C ASP A 17 9.92 1.16 2.55
N TYR A 18 9.13 1.29 1.50
CA TYR A 18 8.80 0.17 0.60
C TYR A 18 9.93 -0.19 -0.37
N LEU A 19 10.88 0.71 -0.63
CA LEU A 19 11.90 0.51 -1.67
C LEU A 19 12.78 -0.74 -1.41
N PRO A 20 13.28 -0.99 -0.19
CA PRO A 20 14.04 -2.20 0.12
C PRO A 20 13.22 -3.48 -0.07
N TYR A 21 11.90 -3.43 0.14
CA TYR A 21 11.01 -4.57 0.01
C TYR A 21 10.75 -4.96 -1.45
N ILE A 22 10.74 -3.99 -2.36
CA ILE A 22 10.64 -4.27 -3.80
C ILE A 22 11.84 -5.11 -4.25
N SER A 23 13.06 -4.66 -3.94
CA SER A 23 14.28 -5.38 -4.30
C SER A 23 14.36 -6.75 -3.63
N LYS A 24 13.94 -6.82 -2.35
CA LYS A 24 13.87 -8.08 -1.61
C LYS A 24 12.89 -9.07 -2.24
N ALA A 25 11.67 -8.63 -2.57
CA ALA A 25 10.64 -9.47 -3.20
C ALA A 25 11.11 -10.02 -4.56
N ALA A 26 11.70 -9.17 -5.40
CA ALA A 26 12.27 -9.58 -6.68
C ALA A 26 13.36 -10.64 -6.52
N ARG A 27 14.30 -10.44 -5.58
CA ARG A 27 15.38 -11.40 -5.32
C ARG A 27 14.88 -12.74 -4.77
N LEU A 28 13.74 -12.75 -4.07
CA LEU A 28 13.10 -13.95 -3.55
C LEU A 28 12.22 -14.66 -4.60
N GLY A 29 12.03 -14.08 -5.79
CA GLY A 29 11.28 -14.68 -6.89
C GLY A 29 9.77 -14.42 -6.87
N PHE A 30 9.31 -13.39 -6.13
CA PHE A 30 7.92 -12.96 -6.20
C PHE A 30 7.66 -12.08 -7.43
N ASP A 31 6.44 -12.17 -7.97
CA ASP A 31 5.96 -11.32 -9.05
C ASP A 31 5.37 -9.99 -8.52
N THR A 32 4.97 -9.97 -7.25
CA THR A 32 4.17 -8.89 -6.67
C THR A 32 4.60 -8.59 -5.24
N LEU A 33 4.61 -7.31 -4.89
CA LEU A 33 4.69 -6.84 -3.50
C LEU A 33 3.39 -6.10 -3.17
N GLU A 34 2.71 -6.56 -2.13
CA GLU A 34 1.58 -5.82 -1.56
C GLU A 34 2.11 -4.82 -0.50
N ILE A 35 1.65 -3.57 -0.56
CA ILE A 35 2.00 -2.49 0.40
C ILE A 35 0.75 -1.98 1.13
N ALA A 36 0.93 -1.32 2.27
CA ALA A 36 -0.20 -0.67 2.96
C ALA A 36 -0.62 0.63 2.26
N CYS A 37 -1.92 0.90 2.17
CA CYS A 37 -2.44 2.18 1.67
C CYS A 37 -2.28 3.34 2.67
N THR A 38 -2.20 3.04 3.98
CA THR A 38 -2.19 4.04 5.06
C THR A 38 -1.24 5.22 4.82
N PRO A 39 0.02 5.05 4.39
CA PRO A 39 0.91 6.19 4.15
C PRO A 39 0.72 6.87 2.78
N ILE A 40 0.04 6.24 1.82
CA ILE A 40 -0.06 6.74 0.43
C ILE A 40 -0.65 8.16 0.34
N PRO A 41 -1.76 8.50 1.03
CA PRO A 41 -2.32 9.86 1.01
C PRO A 41 -1.36 10.95 1.50
N HIS A 42 -0.31 10.58 2.22
CA HIS A 42 0.69 11.48 2.79
C HIS A 42 2.02 11.47 2.03
N MET A 43 2.17 10.63 1.01
CA MET A 43 3.38 10.58 0.19
C MET A 43 3.46 11.80 -0.74
N SER A 44 4.67 12.35 -0.90
CA SER A 44 4.92 13.34 -1.94
C SER A 44 4.81 12.70 -3.32
N LYS A 45 4.52 13.51 -4.34
CA LYS A 45 4.50 13.05 -5.74
C LYS A 45 5.82 12.39 -6.14
N ASP A 46 6.95 12.96 -5.73
CA ASP A 46 8.28 12.42 -6.04
C ASP A 46 8.51 11.06 -5.37
N ALA A 47 8.02 10.87 -4.14
CA ALA A 47 8.10 9.58 -3.45
C ALA A 47 7.25 8.52 -4.17
N MET A 48 6.04 8.87 -4.64
CA MET A 48 5.20 7.97 -5.43
C MET A 48 5.84 7.61 -6.78
N ILE A 49 6.46 8.58 -7.46
CA ILE A 49 7.19 8.35 -8.71
C ILE A 49 8.36 7.39 -8.48
N ARG A 50 9.18 7.66 -7.46
CA ARG A 50 10.31 6.79 -7.11
C ARG A 50 9.87 5.37 -6.78
N LEU A 51 8.74 5.22 -6.06
CA LEU A 51 8.18 3.91 -5.75
C LEU A 51 7.79 3.15 -7.03
N ARG A 52 7.11 3.81 -7.96
CA ARG A 52 6.74 3.24 -9.26
C ARG A 52 7.96 2.85 -10.10
N GLU A 53 8.95 3.73 -10.20
CA GLU A 53 10.17 3.48 -10.98
C GLU A 53 10.95 2.30 -10.40
N THR A 54 11.13 2.26 -9.08
CA THR A 54 11.84 1.16 -8.41
C THR A 54 11.15 -0.19 -8.64
N ALA A 55 9.82 -0.22 -8.60
CA ALA A 55 9.03 -1.43 -8.90
C ALA A 55 9.21 -1.88 -10.35
N ALA A 56 9.15 -0.93 -11.30
CA ALA A 56 9.38 -1.21 -12.71
C ALA A 56 10.79 -1.75 -12.98
N ASP A 57 11.82 -1.15 -12.38
CA ASP A 57 13.22 -1.57 -12.54
C ASP A 57 13.48 -3.01 -12.04
N HIS A 58 12.71 -3.46 -11.06
CA HIS A 58 12.81 -4.80 -10.48
C HIS A 58 11.78 -5.80 -11.05
N GLY A 59 10.94 -5.37 -12.00
CA GLY A 59 9.89 -6.21 -12.57
C GLY A 59 8.79 -6.63 -11.57
N ILE A 60 8.58 -5.83 -10.52
CA ILE A 60 7.60 -6.11 -9.47
C ILE A 60 6.30 -5.36 -9.75
N THR A 61 5.18 -6.08 -9.68
CA THR A 61 3.85 -5.45 -9.62
C THR A 61 3.58 -5.00 -8.19
N LEU A 62 3.12 -3.76 -8.01
CA LEU A 62 2.64 -3.28 -6.71
C LEU A 62 1.13 -3.49 -6.60
N THR A 63 0.71 -4.07 -5.48
CA THR A 63 -0.69 -4.12 -5.04
C THR A 63 -0.81 -3.41 -3.70
N ALA A 64 -2.01 -3.01 -3.31
CA ALA A 64 -2.20 -2.21 -2.10
C ALA A 64 -3.35 -2.73 -1.25
N GLY A 65 -3.04 -3.06 0.00
CA GLY A 65 -4.00 -3.49 1.02
C GLY A 65 -4.27 -2.35 2.01
N HIS A 66 -5.52 -2.18 2.41
CA HIS A 66 -5.92 -1.16 3.39
C HIS A 66 -6.77 -1.74 4.50
N GLY A 67 -6.39 -1.45 5.74
CA GLY A 67 -7.21 -1.68 6.93
C GLY A 67 -7.86 -0.35 7.34
N PRO A 68 -9.15 -0.11 7.04
CA PRO A 68 -9.78 1.18 7.28
C PRO A 68 -9.87 1.53 8.76
N GLN A 69 -9.66 2.80 9.09
CA GLN A 69 -9.96 3.32 10.43
C GLN A 69 -11.47 3.38 10.66
N ALA A 70 -11.90 3.51 11.93
CA ALA A 70 -13.32 3.65 12.27
C ALA A 70 -14.00 4.86 11.56
N SER A 71 -13.25 5.95 11.36
CA SER A 71 -13.70 7.13 10.60
C SER A 71 -13.83 6.89 9.09
N GLN A 72 -13.26 5.78 8.59
CA GLN A 72 -13.28 5.34 7.19
C GLN A 72 -14.25 4.17 6.99
N ASN A 73 -15.14 3.92 7.94
CA ASN A 73 -16.12 2.84 7.86
C ASN A 73 -17.30 3.21 6.93
N LEU A 74 -17.27 2.70 5.69
CA LEU A 74 -18.37 2.86 4.72
C LEU A 74 -19.69 2.21 5.16
N ALA A 75 -19.64 1.21 6.06
CA ALA A 75 -20.82 0.52 6.58
C ALA A 75 -21.37 1.15 7.87
N SER A 76 -20.88 2.33 8.27
CA SER A 76 -21.38 3.05 9.46
C SER A 76 -22.84 3.45 9.29
N ALA A 77 -23.61 3.37 10.37
CA ALA A 77 -24.96 3.94 10.44
C ALA A 77 -24.95 5.47 10.60
N ASP A 78 -23.81 6.06 10.97
CA ASP A 78 -23.64 7.51 11.06
C ASP A 78 -23.30 8.10 9.69
N PRO A 79 -24.17 8.93 9.09
CA PRO A 79 -23.92 9.55 7.80
C PRO A 79 -22.67 10.43 7.76
N ALA A 80 -22.22 10.99 8.89
CA ALA A 80 -20.98 11.77 8.95
C ALA A 80 -19.75 10.89 8.74
N VAL A 81 -19.74 9.69 9.33
CA VAL A 81 -18.66 8.70 9.13
C VAL A 81 -18.66 8.21 7.69
N THR A 82 -19.81 7.88 7.12
CA THR A 82 -19.88 7.45 5.71
C THR A 82 -19.38 8.54 4.75
N ARG A 83 -19.73 9.82 4.99
CA ARG A 83 -19.20 10.95 4.19
C ARG A 83 -17.68 11.08 4.33
N SER A 84 -17.15 10.97 5.55
CA SER A 84 -15.70 11.00 5.79
C SER A 84 -14.99 9.83 5.11
N ALA A 85 -15.59 8.65 5.10
CA ALA A 85 -15.05 7.47 4.44
C ALA A 85 -15.01 7.65 2.92
N ILE A 86 -16.11 8.14 2.30
CA ILE A 86 -16.15 8.41 0.86
C ILE A 86 -15.07 9.42 0.47
N ALA A 87 -14.98 10.55 1.19
CA ALA A 87 -13.98 11.59 0.93
C ALA A 87 -12.52 11.11 1.07
N PHE A 88 -12.27 10.02 1.80
CA PHE A 88 -10.94 9.43 1.90
C PHE A 88 -10.57 8.60 0.65
N TYR A 89 -11.55 7.98 -0.02
CA TYR A 89 -11.31 7.14 -1.20
C TYR A 89 -11.54 7.85 -2.55
N GLU A 90 -12.15 9.03 -2.55
CA GLU A 90 -12.25 9.91 -3.72
C GLU A 90 -10.90 10.52 -4.12
#